data_AF-A0A1R1XNE3-F1
#
_entry.id   AF-A0A1R1XNE3-F1
#
_cell.length_a   1.000
_cell.length_b   1.000
_cell.length_c   1.000
_cell.angle_alpha   90.00
_cell.angle_beta   90.00
_cell.angle_gamma   90.00
#
_symmetry.space_group_name_H-M   'P 1'
#
loop_
_entity.id
_entity.type
_entity.pdbx_description
1 polymer ?
#
loop_
_entity_poly.entity_id
_entity_poly.type
_entity_poly.pdbx_seq_one_letter_code
_entity_poly.pdbx_strand_id
1 'polypeptide(L)'
;MRVSSLVGCFLGVAGTVSGLDFEMLRQKVLGGVSFGNSLSSKIKKLPDYFNMHSSYADSLSSQGIPNIKKTTAWSKVSKMSELEGYSMRIKKPKLCVGEDETSYSGYLDISDKSHFFFWFFEAKSKKKDAPIILWVNGGPGCSSLLGLFMELGPCRINVSGDGTIPNDFGWNQDAHVVFLDQPTNVGFSYGESRSSSFAAGKDVYAFIQLLYSSFPEYANSKLHVFGESYGGHYVPAIAKAIFDKNNELAAVSNKPSKLRRVPLESIGIGNGLVDPLEQ
;
A
#
# COMPACT_ATOMS: atom_id res chain seq x y z
N MET A 1 -0.92 9.27 -10.63
CA MET A 1 -1.31 9.37 -9.21
C MET A 1 -2.49 10.31 -9.13
N ARG A 2 -3.65 9.90 -8.57
CA ARG A 2 -4.72 10.88 -8.29
C ARG A 2 -4.27 11.69 -7.07
N VAL A 3 -3.88 12.95 -7.31
CA VAL A 3 -3.37 13.89 -6.30
C VAL A 3 -4.31 14.00 -5.08
N SER A 4 -5.62 13.79 -5.28
CA SER A 4 -6.63 13.81 -4.22
C SER A 4 -6.46 12.74 -3.14
N SER A 5 -5.96 11.54 -3.47
CA SER A 5 -5.78 10.44 -2.49
C SER A 5 -4.61 10.72 -1.55
N LEU A 6 -3.51 11.34 -2.03
CA LEU A 6 -2.43 11.76 -1.14
C LEU A 6 -2.87 12.94 -0.27
N VAL A 7 -3.41 14.00 -0.87
CA VAL A 7 -3.72 15.26 -0.16
C VAL A 7 -4.74 15.06 0.96
N GLY A 8 -5.77 14.21 0.76
CA GLY A 8 -6.74 13.91 1.81
C GLY A 8 -6.12 13.22 3.03
N CYS A 9 -5.12 12.36 2.82
CA CYS A 9 -4.42 11.65 3.88
C CYS A 9 -3.45 12.54 4.66
N PHE A 10 -2.75 13.44 3.97
CA PHE A 10 -1.86 14.42 4.61
C PHE A 10 -2.61 15.34 5.59
N LEU A 11 -3.84 15.75 5.25
CA LEU A 11 -4.66 16.59 6.14
C LEU A 11 -5.15 15.82 7.38
N GLY A 12 -5.39 14.50 7.26
CA GLY A 12 -5.76 13.65 8.39
C GLY A 12 -4.61 13.42 9.39
N VAL A 13 -3.40 13.18 8.89
CA VAL A 13 -2.20 12.97 9.71
C VAL A 13 -1.75 14.26 10.42
N ALA A 14 -1.93 15.43 9.80
CA ALA A 14 -1.66 16.71 10.46
C ALA A 14 -2.68 17.01 11.60
N GLY A 15 -3.90 16.49 11.50
CA GLY A 15 -4.97 16.71 12.47
C GLY A 15 -4.77 16.02 13.83
N THR A 16 -3.96 14.96 13.90
CA THR A 16 -3.65 14.27 15.16
C THR A 16 -2.61 15.00 16.01
N VAL A 17 -1.97 16.06 15.49
CA VAL A 17 -0.86 16.78 16.16
C VAL A 17 -1.30 18.09 16.83
N SER A 18 -2.53 18.56 16.64
CA SER A 18 -3.00 19.77 17.35
C SER A 18 -4.50 19.73 17.64
N GLY A 19 -4.85 19.54 18.90
CA GLY A 19 -6.22 19.74 19.39
C GLY A 19 -6.59 21.22 19.30
N LEU A 20 -7.47 21.58 18.38
CA LEU A 20 -8.23 22.84 18.36
C LEU A 20 -9.54 22.64 17.57
N ASP A 21 -10.61 22.47 18.35
CA ASP A 21 -12.02 22.84 18.13
C ASP A 21 -12.69 22.60 16.76
N PHE A 22 -13.48 21.51 16.66
CA PHE A 22 -14.08 20.98 15.43
C PHE A 22 -15.60 21.19 15.28
N GLU A 23 -16.21 22.12 16.01
CA GLU A 23 -17.66 22.36 15.87
C GLU A 23 -18.04 23.11 14.57
N MET A 24 -17.05 23.67 13.86
CA MET A 24 -17.29 24.45 12.62
C MET A 24 -17.26 23.62 11.32
N LEU A 25 -16.71 22.40 11.35
CA LEU A 25 -16.48 21.57 10.14
C LEU A 25 -17.54 20.49 9.91
N ARG A 26 -18.33 20.16 10.95
CA ARG A 26 -19.43 19.19 10.85
C ARG A 26 -20.60 19.67 9.97
N GLN A 27 -20.74 20.99 9.78
CA GLN A 27 -21.84 21.60 9.02
C GLN A 27 -21.57 21.77 7.51
N LYS A 28 -20.34 21.52 7.00
CA LYS A 28 -19.99 21.85 5.60
C LYS A 28 -19.76 20.68 4.64
N VAL A 29 -19.89 19.43 5.11
CA VAL A 29 -19.71 18.23 4.26
C VAL A 29 -21.04 17.70 3.67
N LEU A 30 -22.19 18.19 4.13
CA LEU A 30 -23.52 17.78 3.61
C LEU A 30 -24.15 18.73 2.58
N GLY A 31 -23.45 19.76 2.12
CA GLY A 31 -23.95 20.67 1.10
C GLY A 31 -22.95 20.86 -0.03
N GLY A 32 -23.20 20.24 -1.18
CA GLY A 32 -22.36 20.43 -2.35
C GLY A 32 -22.37 21.88 -2.83
N VAL A 33 -21.21 22.56 -2.81
CA VAL A 33 -20.98 23.82 -3.53
C VAL A 33 -19.50 23.95 -3.94
N SER A 34 -19.32 24.44 -5.17
CA SER A 34 -18.15 25.00 -5.86
C SER A 34 -16.94 25.46 -5.02
N PHE A 35 -15.74 25.13 -5.50
CA PHE A 35 -14.46 25.56 -4.95
C PHE A 35 -14.17 27.05 -5.23
N GLY A 36 -14.15 27.86 -4.18
CA GLY A 36 -13.71 29.26 -4.20
C GLY A 36 -12.38 29.47 -3.45
N ASN A 37 -11.69 30.55 -3.82
CA ASN A 37 -10.32 31.01 -3.47
C ASN A 37 -9.88 31.03 -1.97
N SER A 38 -10.67 30.50 -1.04
CA SER A 38 -10.40 30.51 0.41
C SER A 38 -9.42 29.42 0.88
N LEU A 39 -9.22 28.35 0.10
CA LEU A 39 -8.26 27.28 0.45
C LEU A 39 -6.79 27.74 0.30
N SER A 40 -6.52 28.70 -0.59
CA SER A 40 -5.18 29.20 -0.94
C SER A 40 -4.45 29.88 0.23
N SER A 41 -5.18 30.59 1.10
CA SER A 41 -4.56 31.37 2.18
C SER A 41 -4.16 30.54 3.40
N LYS A 42 -4.77 29.37 3.60
CA LYS A 42 -4.47 28.47 4.74
C LYS A 42 -3.34 27.48 4.43
N ILE A 43 -3.18 27.08 3.16
CA ILE A 43 -2.06 26.22 2.72
C ILE A 43 -0.71 26.93 2.94
N LYS A 44 -0.65 28.25 2.75
CA LYS A 44 0.56 29.08 2.96
C LYS A 44 1.10 29.14 4.40
N LYS A 45 0.41 28.57 5.40
CA LYS A 45 0.84 28.59 6.81
C LYS A 45 1.48 27.29 7.30
N LEU A 46 1.57 26.27 6.45
CA LEU A 46 2.29 25.04 6.80
C LEU A 46 3.81 25.26 6.70
N PRO A 47 4.64 24.61 7.54
CA PRO A 47 6.10 24.63 7.41
C PRO A 47 6.52 24.31 5.98
N ASP A 48 7.59 24.93 5.47
CA ASP A 48 7.98 24.88 4.03
C ASP A 48 8.08 23.45 3.47
N TYR A 49 8.40 22.46 4.31
CA TYR A 49 8.39 21.03 3.96
C TYR A 49 7.03 20.54 3.39
N PHE A 50 5.91 21.08 3.87
CA PHE A 50 4.56 20.70 3.42
C PHE A 50 4.08 21.47 2.19
N ASN A 51 4.73 22.58 1.83
CA ASN A 51 4.36 23.42 0.69
C ASN A 51 5.11 23.09 -0.61
N MET A 52 6.05 22.14 -0.58
CA MET A 52 6.83 21.71 -1.74
C MET A 52 5.98 21.18 -2.91
N HIS A 53 4.75 20.70 -2.65
CA HIS A 53 3.89 20.13 -3.69
C HIS A 53 3.29 21.16 -4.67
N SER A 54 3.11 22.41 -4.25
CA SER A 54 2.54 23.44 -5.14
C SER A 54 3.52 23.87 -6.21
N SER A 55 4.79 24.12 -5.86
CA SER A 55 5.80 24.59 -6.80
C SER A 55 6.30 23.49 -7.74
N TYR A 56 6.31 22.23 -7.29
CA TYR A 56 6.78 21.10 -8.08
C TYR A 56 5.73 20.56 -9.07
N ALA A 57 4.44 20.64 -8.73
CA ALA A 57 3.38 20.30 -9.68
C ALA A 57 3.32 21.28 -10.86
N ASP A 58 3.53 22.57 -10.60
CA ASP A 58 3.60 23.61 -11.63
C ASP A 58 4.87 23.47 -12.49
N SER A 59 6.02 23.07 -11.91
CA SER A 59 7.25 22.85 -12.68
C SER A 59 7.20 21.61 -13.59
N LEU A 60 6.52 20.53 -13.17
CA LEU A 60 6.32 19.32 -13.99
C LEU A 60 5.40 19.55 -15.19
N SER A 61 4.55 20.59 -15.15
CA SER A 61 3.72 20.99 -16.29
C SER A 61 4.50 21.78 -17.35
N SER A 62 5.59 22.43 -16.97
CA SER A 62 6.41 23.29 -17.84
C SER A 62 7.68 22.60 -18.36
N GLN A 63 8.19 21.59 -17.65
CA GLN A 63 9.27 20.73 -18.14
C GLN A 63 8.66 19.45 -18.72
N GLY A 64 8.62 19.35 -20.04
CA GLY A 64 8.12 18.15 -20.73
C GLY A 64 8.68 16.88 -20.10
N ILE A 65 7.79 15.94 -19.76
CA ILE A 65 8.15 14.67 -19.14
C ILE A 65 9.26 14.04 -20.00
N PRO A 66 10.46 13.74 -19.45
CA PRO A 66 11.55 13.17 -20.23
C PRO A 66 11.05 11.92 -20.95
N ASN A 67 11.61 11.63 -22.12
CA ASN A 67 11.15 10.58 -23.02
C ASN A 67 11.26 9.20 -22.34
N ILE A 68 10.27 8.83 -21.51
CA ILE A 68 10.24 7.58 -20.77
C ILE A 68 10.11 6.48 -21.83
N LYS A 69 11.14 5.66 -21.99
CA LYS A 69 11.05 4.44 -22.81
C LYS A 69 9.85 3.63 -22.31
N LYS A 70 8.74 3.67 -23.06
CA LYS A 70 7.54 2.88 -22.77
C LYS A 70 7.90 1.41 -22.93
N THR A 71 8.28 0.77 -21.82
CA THR A 71 8.43 -0.68 -21.78
C THR A 71 7.06 -1.29 -21.53
N THR A 72 6.41 -1.75 -22.59
CA THR A 72 5.09 -2.40 -22.51
C THR A 72 5.15 -3.82 -21.94
N ALA A 73 6.33 -4.44 -21.94
CA ALA A 73 6.53 -5.79 -21.42
C ALA A 73 6.65 -5.81 -19.88
N TRP A 74 5.96 -6.78 -19.27
CA TRP A 74 6.11 -7.17 -17.87
C TRP A 74 7.25 -8.16 -17.72
N SER A 75 8.02 -8.05 -16.64
CA SER A 75 9.16 -8.96 -16.40
C SER A 75 8.71 -10.37 -16.00
N LYS A 76 7.55 -10.48 -15.35
CA LYS A 76 6.93 -11.74 -14.96
C LYS A 76 5.41 -11.56 -14.87
N VAL A 77 4.68 -12.59 -15.26
CA VAL A 77 3.23 -12.70 -15.08
C VAL A 77 2.93 -14.06 -14.45
N SER A 78 2.27 -14.04 -13.29
CA SER A 78 1.94 -15.24 -12.50
C SER A 78 0.43 -15.44 -12.43
N LYS A 79 0.00 -16.70 -12.51
CA LYS A 79 -1.40 -17.13 -12.41
C LYS A 79 -1.48 -18.43 -11.63
N MET A 80 -2.62 -18.70 -11.00
CA MET A 80 -2.93 -19.97 -10.35
C MET A 80 -4.29 -20.47 -10.81
N SER A 81 -4.41 -21.75 -11.13
CA SER A 81 -5.66 -22.39 -11.56
C SER A 81 -6.78 -22.27 -10.54
N GLU A 82 -6.42 -22.25 -9.26
CA GLU A 82 -7.31 -22.18 -8.11
C GLU A 82 -7.79 -20.76 -7.80
N LEU A 83 -7.18 -19.75 -8.43
CA LEU A 83 -7.52 -18.33 -8.27
C LEU A 83 -7.99 -17.78 -9.61
N GLU A 84 -9.12 -18.31 -10.10
CA GLU A 84 -9.73 -17.84 -11.34
C GLU A 84 -9.99 -16.33 -11.28
N GLY A 85 -9.66 -15.63 -12.37
CA GLY A 85 -9.76 -14.18 -12.45
C GLY A 85 -8.59 -13.42 -11.84
N TYR A 86 -7.63 -14.06 -11.16
CA TYR A 86 -6.47 -13.37 -10.60
C TYR A 86 -5.19 -13.59 -11.41
N SER A 87 -4.41 -12.53 -11.61
CA SER A 87 -3.02 -12.63 -12.07
C SER A 87 -2.13 -11.60 -11.38
N MET A 88 -0.83 -11.84 -11.34
CA MET A 88 0.13 -10.86 -10.82
C MET A 88 1.18 -10.53 -11.86
N ARG A 89 1.35 -9.25 -12.18
CA ARG A 89 2.32 -8.74 -13.16
C ARG A 89 3.40 -7.93 -12.47
N ILE A 90 4.66 -8.22 -12.76
CA ILE A 90 5.81 -7.72 -12.00
C ILE A 90 6.79 -6.97 -12.92
N LYS A 91 7.42 -5.92 -12.38
CA LYS A 91 8.63 -5.24 -12.86
C LYS A 91 9.67 -5.17 -11.72
N LYS A 92 10.91 -4.86 -12.07
CA LYS A 92 12.04 -4.69 -11.14
C LYS A 92 12.54 -3.23 -11.15
N PRO A 93 11.91 -2.32 -10.40
CA PRO A 93 12.39 -0.94 -10.32
C PRO A 93 13.72 -0.86 -9.56
N LYS A 94 14.46 0.24 -9.80
CA LYS A 94 15.75 0.53 -9.15
C LYS A 94 15.70 1.70 -8.16
N LEU A 95 14.53 2.32 -7.98
CA LEU A 95 14.36 3.35 -6.96
C LEU A 95 14.38 2.72 -5.56
N CYS A 96 14.98 3.41 -4.59
CA CYS A 96 15.05 2.99 -3.19
C CYS A 96 15.81 1.67 -2.91
N VAL A 97 16.65 1.23 -3.84
CA VAL A 97 17.50 0.04 -3.66
C VAL A 97 18.94 0.36 -4.07
N GLY A 98 19.91 -0.11 -3.29
CA GLY A 98 21.34 -0.12 -3.65
C GLY A 98 21.69 -1.13 -4.73
N GLU A 99 22.97 -1.23 -5.09
CA GLU A 99 23.46 -2.15 -6.15
C GLU A 99 23.14 -3.62 -5.86
N ASP A 100 23.28 -4.04 -4.59
CA ASP A 100 23.08 -5.41 -4.10
C ASP A 100 21.69 -5.66 -3.49
N GLU A 101 20.77 -4.71 -3.66
CA GLU A 101 19.40 -4.77 -3.13
C GLU A 101 18.39 -4.98 -4.28
N THR A 102 17.29 -5.67 -3.97
CA THR A 102 16.26 -5.99 -4.96
C THR A 102 14.89 -5.52 -4.50
N SER A 103 14.14 -4.94 -5.44
CA SER A 103 12.72 -4.65 -5.28
C SER A 103 11.92 -5.07 -6.51
N TYR A 104 10.63 -5.29 -6.28
CA TYR A 104 9.65 -5.67 -7.28
C TYR A 104 8.44 -4.77 -7.14
N SER A 105 7.93 -4.22 -8.23
CA SER A 105 6.65 -3.53 -8.22
C SER A 105 5.75 -4.06 -9.31
N GLY A 106 4.45 -3.88 -9.16
CA GLY A 106 3.53 -4.53 -10.06
C GLY A 106 2.08 -4.36 -9.69
N TYR A 107 1.26 -5.18 -10.33
CA TYR A 107 -0.17 -5.22 -10.08
C TYR A 107 -0.64 -6.65 -9.79
N LEU A 108 -1.49 -6.81 -8.79
CA LEU A 108 -2.49 -7.87 -8.78
C LEU A 108 -3.64 -7.43 -9.68
N ASP A 109 -3.90 -8.19 -10.73
CA ASP A 109 -5.08 -8.03 -11.56
C ASP A 109 -6.20 -8.92 -11.02
N ILE A 110 -7.39 -8.36 -10.96
CA ILE A 110 -8.63 -8.97 -10.49
C ILE A 110 -9.62 -8.77 -11.62
N SER A 111 -9.80 -9.83 -12.39
CA SER A 111 -10.27 -9.81 -13.77
C SER A 111 -9.50 -8.77 -14.61
N ASP A 112 -10.12 -8.33 -15.70
CA ASP A 112 -9.72 -7.19 -16.52
C ASP A 112 -10.12 -5.83 -15.94
N LYS A 113 -10.78 -5.78 -14.77
CA LYS A 113 -11.46 -4.57 -14.29
C LYS A 113 -10.79 -3.87 -13.13
N SER A 114 -9.99 -4.58 -12.35
CA SER A 114 -9.45 -4.08 -11.08
C SER A 114 -8.01 -4.47 -10.90
N HIS A 115 -7.19 -3.55 -10.42
CA HIS A 115 -5.74 -3.73 -10.33
C HIS A 115 -5.22 -3.13 -9.03
N PHE A 116 -4.64 -3.94 -8.14
CA PHE A 116 -3.98 -3.47 -6.92
C PHE A 116 -2.48 -3.33 -7.17
N PHE A 117 -1.96 -2.12 -7.02
CA PHE A 117 -0.54 -1.85 -7.09
C PHE A 117 0.16 -2.31 -5.81
N PHE A 118 1.33 -2.91 -5.96
CA PHE A 118 2.21 -3.23 -4.85
C PHE A 118 3.66 -2.84 -5.15
N TRP A 119 4.42 -2.63 -4.08
CA TRP A 119 5.87 -2.53 -4.13
C TRP A 119 6.50 -3.34 -3.00
N PHE A 120 7.27 -4.33 -3.40
CA PHE A 120 7.94 -5.31 -2.55
C PHE A 120 9.46 -5.05 -2.50
N PHE A 121 10.03 -5.04 -1.31
CA PHE A 121 11.46 -4.87 -1.07
C PHE A 121 12.00 -6.08 -0.31
N GLU A 122 13.14 -6.61 -0.75
CA GLU A 122 13.80 -7.70 -0.05
C GLU A 122 14.45 -7.26 1.27
N ALA A 123 14.56 -8.20 2.21
CA ALA A 123 15.28 -7.99 3.46
C ALA A 123 16.77 -7.76 3.19
N LYS A 124 17.35 -6.68 3.73
CA LYS A 124 18.78 -6.39 3.61
C LYS A 124 19.65 -7.39 4.37
N SER A 125 19.12 -7.98 5.44
CA SER A 125 19.80 -9.04 6.21
C SER A 125 20.09 -10.31 5.39
N LYS A 126 19.39 -10.52 4.27
CA LYS A 126 19.52 -11.72 3.40
C LYS A 126 19.33 -13.05 4.13
N LYS A 127 18.69 -13.04 5.31
CA LYS A 127 18.34 -14.26 6.06
C LYS A 127 17.34 -15.09 5.25
N LYS A 128 17.57 -16.39 5.12
CA LYS A 128 16.71 -17.30 4.34
C LYS A 128 15.29 -17.42 4.91
N ASP A 129 15.14 -17.16 6.20
CA ASP A 129 13.89 -17.20 6.96
C ASP A 129 13.40 -15.79 7.34
N ALA A 130 13.93 -14.74 6.70
CA ALA A 130 13.44 -13.38 6.91
C ALA A 130 11.90 -13.35 6.69
N PRO A 131 11.14 -12.75 7.62
CA PRO A 131 9.69 -12.71 7.51
C PRO A 131 9.24 -11.80 6.36
N ILE A 132 8.02 -12.02 5.87
CA ILE A 132 7.32 -11.08 5.00
C ILE A 132 6.39 -10.23 5.87
N ILE A 133 6.51 -8.91 5.76
CA ILE A 133 5.56 -7.94 6.31
C ILE A 133 4.75 -7.38 5.15
N LEU A 134 3.43 -7.58 5.19
CA LEU A 134 2.49 -6.84 4.38
C LEU A 134 2.07 -5.58 5.13
N TRP A 135 2.36 -4.41 4.58
CA TRP A 135 2.00 -3.10 5.12
C TRP A 135 0.85 -2.46 4.34
N VAL A 136 -0.16 -1.98 5.08
CA VAL A 136 -1.28 -1.19 4.54
C VAL A 136 -1.52 0.09 5.35
N ASN A 137 -1.46 1.26 4.71
CA ASN A 137 -1.92 2.51 5.33
C ASN A 137 -3.47 2.58 5.35
N GLY A 138 -4.01 3.50 6.16
CA GLY A 138 -5.45 3.66 6.41
C GLY A 138 -6.19 4.64 5.50
N GLY A 139 -6.81 5.66 6.10
CA GLY A 139 -7.62 6.69 5.43
C GLY A 139 -9.10 6.67 5.84
N PRO A 140 -9.96 5.80 5.28
CA PRO A 140 -9.71 4.83 4.20
C PRO A 140 -9.31 5.49 2.88
N GLY A 141 -8.44 4.84 2.10
CA GLY A 141 -8.08 5.28 0.76
C GLY A 141 -6.71 5.97 0.61
N CYS A 142 -5.85 5.84 1.63
CA CYS A 142 -4.47 6.32 1.60
C CYS A 142 -3.56 5.31 0.92
N SER A 143 -2.67 5.80 0.06
CA SER A 143 -1.65 4.96 -0.55
C SER A 143 -0.68 4.44 0.50
N SER A 144 -0.31 3.16 0.38
CA SER A 144 0.72 2.55 1.22
C SER A 144 2.13 3.04 0.89
N LEU A 145 2.27 3.83 -0.17
CA LEU A 145 3.51 4.55 -0.47
C LEU A 145 3.80 5.68 0.53
N LEU A 146 2.80 6.11 1.31
CA LEU A 146 3.03 6.97 2.46
C LEU A 146 3.95 6.25 3.45
N GLY A 147 3.61 5.03 3.87
CA GLY A 147 4.45 4.23 4.74
C GLY A 147 5.81 3.89 4.15
N LEU A 148 5.88 3.71 2.83
CA LEU A 148 7.16 3.50 2.13
C LEU A 148 8.07 4.73 2.28
N PHE A 149 7.63 5.90 1.84
CA PHE A 149 8.52 7.06 1.72
C PHE A 149 8.65 7.89 2.98
N MET A 150 7.72 7.80 3.93
CA MET A 150 7.64 8.69 5.07
C MET A 150 7.81 7.99 6.42
N GLU A 151 7.57 6.68 6.51
CA GLU A 151 7.46 5.99 7.80
C GLU A 151 8.52 4.91 7.94
N LEU A 152 8.39 3.80 7.22
CA LEU A 152 9.13 2.57 7.53
C LEU A 152 9.76 1.90 6.31
N GLY A 153 9.62 2.47 5.11
CA GLY A 153 10.27 1.94 3.92
C GLY A 153 11.80 2.13 3.89
N PRO A 154 12.45 1.57 2.86
CA PRO A 154 13.90 1.51 2.72
C PRO A 154 14.59 2.86 2.48
N CYS A 155 13.83 3.90 2.18
CA CYS A 155 14.32 5.19 1.70
C CYS A 155 13.41 6.34 2.12
N ARG A 156 13.91 7.56 1.94
CA ARG A 156 13.16 8.82 1.99
C ARG A 156 13.31 9.55 0.66
N ILE A 157 12.32 10.35 0.31
CA ILE A 157 12.46 11.31 -0.80
C ILE A 157 13.44 12.40 -0.35
N ASN A 158 14.41 12.76 -1.20
CA ASN A 158 15.36 13.82 -0.89
C ASN A 158 14.68 15.20 -0.91
N VAL A 159 15.32 16.22 -0.33
CA VAL A 159 14.77 17.59 -0.26
C VAL A 159 14.49 18.18 -1.65
N SER A 160 15.29 17.80 -2.66
CA SER A 160 15.11 18.26 -4.04
C SER A 160 13.90 17.63 -4.74
N GLY A 161 13.36 16.51 -4.25
CA GLY A 161 12.26 15.78 -4.87
C GLY A 161 12.63 15.03 -6.17
N ASP A 162 13.91 14.95 -6.52
CA ASP A 162 14.43 14.32 -7.74
C ASP A 162 15.11 12.96 -7.48
N GLY A 163 15.19 12.55 -6.21
CA GLY A 163 15.85 11.31 -5.82
C GLY A 163 15.45 10.83 -4.43
N THR A 164 16.12 9.78 -3.98
CA THR A 164 15.87 9.17 -2.68
C THR A 164 17.16 8.95 -1.91
N ILE A 165 17.10 9.10 -0.59
CA ILE A 165 18.19 8.76 0.34
C ILE A 165 17.84 7.50 1.13
N PRO A 166 18.80 6.65 1.51
CA PRO A 166 18.53 5.47 2.33
C PRO A 166 17.90 5.81 3.69
N ASN A 167 17.05 4.91 4.20
CA ASN A 167 16.54 4.95 5.57
C ASN A 167 17.19 3.82 6.38
N ASP A 168 18.10 4.18 7.29
CA ASP A 168 18.82 3.20 8.13
C ASP A 168 17.89 2.45 9.09
N PHE A 169 16.70 2.99 9.38
CA PHE A 169 15.67 2.39 10.24
C PHE A 169 14.51 1.77 9.46
N GLY A 170 14.70 1.53 8.15
CA GLY A 170 13.68 0.87 7.33
C GLY A 170 13.36 -0.53 7.87
N TRP A 171 12.08 -0.92 7.85
CA TRP A 171 11.69 -2.26 8.30
C TRP A 171 12.27 -3.38 7.44
N ASN A 172 12.72 -3.03 6.23
CA ASN A 172 13.38 -3.98 5.35
C ASN A 172 14.84 -4.30 5.75
N GLN A 173 15.36 -3.75 6.85
CA GLN A 173 16.65 -4.19 7.40
C GLN A 173 16.63 -5.70 7.71
N ASP A 174 15.53 -6.20 8.31
CA ASP A 174 15.41 -7.59 8.75
C ASP A 174 14.22 -8.37 8.17
N ALA A 175 13.30 -7.71 7.46
CA ALA A 175 12.13 -8.34 6.86
C ALA A 175 12.02 -8.03 5.37
N HIS A 176 11.37 -8.90 4.60
CA HIS A 176 10.88 -8.49 3.29
C HIS A 176 9.59 -7.68 3.49
N VAL A 177 9.47 -6.51 2.87
CA VAL A 177 8.33 -5.59 3.11
C VAL A 177 7.56 -5.34 1.83
N VAL A 178 6.25 -5.58 1.87
CA VAL A 178 5.30 -5.31 0.79
C VAL A 178 4.44 -4.13 1.17
N PHE A 179 4.49 -3.05 0.40
CA PHE A 179 3.56 -1.93 0.47
C PHE A 179 2.46 -2.16 -0.55
N LEU A 180 1.21 -2.28 -0.09
CA LEU A 180 0.06 -2.59 -0.96
C LEU A 180 -0.93 -1.43 -0.98
N ASP A 181 -1.16 -0.86 -2.17
CA ASP A 181 -2.23 0.11 -2.36
C ASP A 181 -3.58 -0.64 -2.45
N GLN A 182 -4.40 -0.54 -1.42
CA GLN A 182 -5.70 -1.18 -1.36
C GLN A 182 -6.72 -0.28 -0.65
N PRO A 183 -8.02 -0.40 -0.96
CA PRO A 183 -8.62 -1.19 -2.04
C PRO A 183 -8.41 -0.53 -3.43
N THR A 184 -9.25 -0.85 -4.42
CA THR A 184 -9.22 -0.23 -5.75
C THR A 184 -9.34 1.30 -5.65
N ASN A 185 -8.69 2.01 -6.58
CA ASN A 185 -8.65 3.48 -6.69
C ASN A 185 -7.85 4.21 -5.59
N VAL A 186 -7.05 3.47 -4.82
CA VAL A 186 -6.07 4.00 -3.86
C VAL A 186 -4.69 4.10 -4.50
N GLY A 187 -4.02 5.25 -4.38
CA GLY A 187 -2.66 5.42 -4.89
C GLY A 187 -2.53 5.12 -6.40
N PHE A 188 -1.79 4.07 -6.74
CA PHE A 188 -1.66 3.55 -8.11
C PHE A 188 -2.66 2.43 -8.46
N SER A 189 -3.39 1.89 -7.49
CA SER A 189 -4.46 0.93 -7.73
C SER A 189 -5.65 1.58 -8.43
N TYR A 190 -6.33 0.85 -9.32
CA TYR A 190 -7.47 1.37 -10.09
C TYR A 190 -8.48 0.27 -10.44
N GLY A 191 -9.74 0.65 -10.63
CA GLY A 191 -10.78 -0.27 -11.11
C GLY A 191 -12.13 -0.12 -10.42
N GLU A 192 -12.92 -1.20 -10.42
CA GLU A 192 -14.21 -1.26 -9.74
C GLU A 192 -14.06 -1.20 -8.22
N SER A 193 -14.82 -0.32 -7.57
CA SER A 193 -14.78 -0.15 -6.11
C SER A 193 -15.14 -1.43 -5.36
N ARG A 194 -14.52 -1.62 -4.18
CA ARG A 194 -14.90 -2.69 -3.25
C ARG A 194 -15.91 -2.18 -2.23
N SER A 195 -16.87 -3.03 -1.90
CA SER A 195 -17.99 -2.68 -1.01
C SER A 195 -17.63 -2.71 0.47
N SER A 196 -16.54 -3.37 0.87
CA SER A 196 -16.11 -3.46 2.27
C SER A 196 -14.65 -3.89 2.42
N SER A 197 -14.08 -3.69 3.62
CA SER A 197 -12.77 -4.23 4.00
C SER A 197 -12.71 -5.75 3.88
N PHE A 198 -13.81 -6.46 4.12
CA PHE A 198 -13.88 -7.92 3.93
C PHE A 198 -13.81 -8.33 2.46
N ALA A 199 -14.45 -7.58 1.57
CA ALA A 199 -14.35 -7.82 0.13
C ALA A 199 -12.90 -7.61 -0.34
N ALA A 200 -12.28 -6.51 0.05
CA ALA A 200 -10.87 -6.23 -0.24
C ALA A 200 -9.93 -7.30 0.37
N GLY A 201 -10.20 -7.76 1.59
CA GLY A 201 -9.40 -8.80 2.26
C GLY A 201 -9.33 -10.13 1.49
N LYS A 202 -10.37 -10.49 0.73
CA LYS A 202 -10.35 -11.68 -0.17
C LYS A 202 -9.41 -11.47 -1.35
N ASP A 203 -9.40 -10.28 -1.94
CA ASP A 203 -8.46 -9.93 -3.01
C ASP A 203 -7.01 -9.96 -2.48
N VAL A 204 -6.78 -9.44 -1.27
CA VAL A 204 -5.46 -9.46 -0.61
C VAL A 204 -5.00 -10.89 -0.34
N TYR A 205 -5.90 -11.81 0.06
CA TYR A 205 -5.55 -13.22 0.17
C TYR A 205 -5.07 -13.81 -1.16
N ALA A 206 -5.74 -13.52 -2.28
CA ALA A 206 -5.32 -13.96 -3.60
C ALA A 206 -3.94 -13.38 -3.99
N PHE A 207 -3.70 -12.11 -3.66
CA PHE A 207 -2.38 -11.49 -3.80
C PHE A 207 -1.30 -12.25 -3.03
N ILE A 208 -1.54 -12.59 -1.77
CA ILE A 208 -0.56 -13.31 -0.93
C ILE A 208 -0.24 -14.69 -1.53
N GLN A 209 -1.24 -15.43 -2.00
CA GLN A 209 -1.01 -16.73 -2.66
C GLN A 209 -0.16 -16.58 -3.92
N LEU A 210 -0.47 -15.57 -4.76
CA LEU A 210 0.31 -15.28 -5.95
C LEU A 210 1.72 -14.77 -5.62
N LEU A 211 1.91 -14.03 -4.52
CA LEU A 211 3.20 -13.58 -4.04
C LEU A 211 4.10 -14.78 -3.73
N TYR A 212 3.66 -15.69 -2.85
CA TYR A 212 4.42 -16.90 -2.53
C TYR A 212 4.64 -17.81 -3.75
N SER A 213 3.66 -17.91 -4.66
CA SER A 213 3.83 -18.69 -5.89
C SER A 213 4.82 -18.03 -6.86
N SER A 214 4.93 -16.70 -6.86
CA SER A 214 5.82 -15.96 -7.75
C SER A 214 7.24 -15.90 -7.24
N PHE A 215 7.42 -16.03 -5.94
CA PHE A 215 8.72 -15.96 -5.29
C PHE A 215 8.89 -17.19 -4.39
N PRO A 216 9.10 -18.38 -4.98
CA PRO A 216 9.25 -19.62 -4.22
C PRO A 216 10.45 -19.59 -3.26
N GLU A 217 11.43 -18.72 -3.47
CA GLU A 217 12.53 -18.44 -2.56
C GLU A 217 12.06 -17.96 -1.17
N TYR A 218 10.89 -17.33 -1.08
CA TYR A 218 10.28 -16.88 0.18
C TYR A 218 9.24 -17.86 0.72
N ALA A 219 9.18 -19.09 0.20
CA ALA A 219 8.13 -20.03 0.58
C ALA A 219 8.14 -20.37 2.08
N ASN A 220 9.27 -20.24 2.76
CA ASN A 220 9.37 -20.52 4.20
C ASN A 220 9.24 -19.28 5.09
N SER A 221 9.17 -18.08 4.50
CA SER A 221 9.00 -16.84 5.26
C SER A 221 7.66 -16.84 5.97
N LYS A 222 7.66 -16.50 7.27
CA LYS A 222 6.44 -16.24 8.04
C LYS A 222 5.81 -14.94 7.55
N LEU A 223 4.47 -14.88 7.55
CA LEU A 223 3.72 -13.69 7.16
C LEU A 223 3.27 -12.91 8.38
N HIS A 224 3.47 -11.60 8.32
CA HIS A 224 2.94 -10.63 9.26
C HIS A 224 2.11 -9.59 8.49
N VAL A 225 0.93 -9.24 8.99
CA VAL A 225 0.08 -8.21 8.36
C VAL A 225 -0.03 -7.02 9.29
N PHE A 226 0.49 -5.89 8.84
CA PHE A 226 0.59 -4.66 9.62
C PHE A 226 -0.13 -3.53 8.89
N GLY A 227 -0.69 -2.61 9.67
CA GLY A 227 -1.26 -1.39 9.13
C GLY A 227 -1.56 -0.38 10.20
N GLU A 228 -2.08 0.77 9.79
CA GLU A 228 -2.30 1.90 10.68
C GLU A 228 -3.59 2.67 10.38
N SER A 229 -4.09 3.43 11.36
CA SER A 229 -5.31 4.23 11.21
C SER A 229 -6.51 3.34 10.80
N TYR A 230 -7.16 3.58 9.66
CA TYR A 230 -8.20 2.68 9.13
C TYR A 230 -7.68 1.27 8.77
N GLY A 231 -6.35 1.07 8.80
CA GLY A 231 -5.70 -0.23 8.89
C GLY A 231 -6.24 -1.09 10.05
N GLY A 232 -6.81 -0.48 11.10
CA GLY A 232 -7.56 -1.16 12.15
C GLY A 232 -8.77 -1.96 11.67
N HIS A 233 -9.36 -1.61 10.53
CA HIS A 233 -10.39 -2.42 9.87
C HIS A 233 -9.82 -3.34 8.78
N TYR A 234 -8.78 -2.91 8.08
CA TYR A 234 -8.18 -3.69 6.99
C TYR A 234 -7.44 -4.94 7.50
N VAL A 235 -6.59 -4.77 8.52
CA VAL A 235 -5.73 -5.83 9.04
C VAL A 235 -6.55 -7.00 9.58
N PRO A 236 -7.58 -6.82 10.44
CA PRO A 236 -8.45 -7.93 10.85
C PRO A 236 -9.23 -8.57 9.70
N ALA A 237 -9.68 -7.79 8.71
CA ALA A 237 -10.40 -8.32 7.56
C ALA A 237 -9.51 -9.23 6.68
N ILE A 238 -8.26 -8.83 6.46
CA ILE A 238 -7.24 -9.63 5.75
C ILE A 238 -6.93 -10.90 6.56
N ALA A 239 -6.69 -10.76 7.87
CA ALA A 239 -6.40 -11.88 8.75
C ALA A 239 -7.55 -12.90 8.77
N LYS A 240 -8.79 -12.42 8.81
CA LYS A 240 -9.97 -13.27 8.72
C LYS A 240 -10.05 -14.03 7.39
N ALA A 241 -9.79 -13.36 6.26
CA ALA A 241 -9.78 -14.01 4.95
C ALA A 241 -8.73 -15.13 4.89
N ILE A 242 -7.53 -14.89 5.44
CA ILE A 242 -6.47 -15.90 5.54
C ILE A 242 -6.90 -17.06 6.45
N PHE A 243 -7.45 -16.76 7.63
CA PHE A 243 -7.89 -17.76 8.60
C PHE A 243 -8.96 -18.69 8.01
N ASP A 244 -10.01 -18.10 7.45
CA ASP A 244 -11.11 -18.86 6.84
C ASP A 244 -10.58 -19.77 5.71
N LYS A 245 -9.73 -19.24 4.83
CA LYS A 245 -9.16 -20.01 3.72
C LYS A 245 -8.18 -21.09 4.15
N ASN A 246 -7.38 -20.85 5.19
CA ASN A 246 -6.51 -21.87 5.76
C ASN A 246 -7.32 -23.04 6.34
N ASN A 247 -8.46 -22.76 6.99
CA ASN A 247 -9.36 -23.79 7.52
C ASN A 247 -10.05 -24.57 6.40
N GLU A 248 -10.51 -23.90 5.34
CA GLU A 248 -11.06 -24.55 4.15
C GLU A 248 -10.04 -25.50 3.52
N LEU A 249 -8.77 -25.09 3.39
CA LEU A 249 -7.71 -25.93 2.85
C LEU A 249 -7.43 -27.15 3.73
N ALA A 250 -7.48 -27.00 5.05
CA ALA A 250 -7.30 -28.11 5.98
C ALA A 250 -8.43 -29.15 5.92
N ALA A 251 -9.66 -28.70 5.61
CA ALA A 251 -10.82 -29.58 5.49
C ALA A 251 -10.84 -30.42 4.20
N VAL A 252 -10.11 -30.00 3.16
CA VAL A 252 -10.06 -30.67 1.85
C VAL A 252 -8.74 -31.44 1.70
N SER A 253 -8.59 -32.54 2.44
CA SER A 253 -7.37 -33.36 2.45
C SER A 253 -7.13 -34.19 1.17
N ASN A 254 -8.14 -34.33 0.31
CA ASN A 254 -8.15 -35.33 -0.78
C ASN A 254 -8.12 -34.74 -2.20
N LYS A 255 -7.90 -33.41 -2.36
CA LYS A 255 -7.79 -32.79 -3.69
C LYS A 255 -6.41 -32.14 -3.86
N PRO A 256 -5.64 -32.46 -4.92
CA PRO A 256 -4.40 -31.74 -5.19
C PRO A 256 -4.72 -30.27 -5.45
N SER A 257 -4.13 -29.39 -4.65
CA SER A 257 -4.28 -27.94 -4.72
C SER A 257 -2.90 -27.30 -4.70
N LYS A 258 -2.67 -26.33 -5.58
CA LYS A 258 -1.48 -25.48 -5.56
C LYS A 258 -1.61 -24.34 -4.55
N LEU A 259 -2.79 -24.13 -3.97
CA LEU A 259 -2.96 -23.21 -2.86
C LEU A 259 -2.20 -23.76 -1.65
N ARG A 260 -1.38 -22.91 -1.06
CA ARG A 260 -0.70 -23.22 0.18
C ARG A 260 -1.51 -22.73 1.38
N ARG A 261 -1.28 -23.37 2.53
CA ARG A 261 -1.59 -22.74 3.82
C ARG A 261 -0.69 -21.50 3.97
N VAL A 262 -1.31 -20.34 4.16
CA VAL A 262 -0.59 -19.08 4.37
C VAL A 262 -0.06 -19.07 5.82
N PRO A 263 1.26 -18.90 6.04
CA PRO A 263 1.86 -18.94 7.38
C PRO A 263 1.71 -17.59 8.09
N LEU A 264 0.46 -17.14 8.33
CA LEU A 264 0.18 -15.93 9.09
C LEU A 264 0.55 -16.15 10.56
N GLU A 265 1.56 -15.41 11.04
CA GLU A 265 2.10 -15.53 12.39
C GLU A 265 1.55 -14.45 13.33
N SER A 266 1.47 -13.20 12.86
CA SER A 266 0.90 -12.12 13.66
C SER A 266 0.26 -11.04 12.81
N ILE A 267 -0.54 -10.21 13.50
CA ILE A 267 -1.05 -8.95 12.99
C ILE A 267 -0.58 -7.81 13.88
N GLY A 268 -0.42 -6.62 13.30
CA GLY A 268 -0.08 -5.40 14.02
C GLY A 268 -0.92 -4.22 13.53
N ILE A 269 -1.39 -3.40 14.48
CA ILE A 269 -2.24 -2.24 14.18
C ILE A 269 -1.68 -1.03 14.93
N GLY A 270 -1.09 -0.08 14.21
CA GLY A 270 -0.60 1.19 14.76
C GLY A 270 -1.73 2.23 14.78
N ASN A 271 -2.02 2.82 15.94
CA ASN A 271 -2.97 3.94 16.08
C ASN A 271 -4.30 3.71 15.31
N GLY A 272 -4.83 2.48 15.37
CA GLY A 272 -5.93 2.07 14.50
C GLY A 272 -7.30 2.49 15.02
N LEU A 273 -8.22 2.74 14.09
CA LEU A 273 -9.66 2.72 14.37
C LEU A 273 -10.13 1.26 14.22
N VAL A 274 -10.40 0.61 15.34
CA VAL A 274 -10.74 -0.82 15.44
C VAL A 274 -12.14 -1.00 16.02
N ASP A 275 -12.41 -0.31 17.14
CA ASP A 275 -13.72 -0.30 17.80
C ASP A 275 -14.23 1.15 17.90
N PRO A 276 -14.98 1.61 16.89
CA PRO A 276 -15.51 2.98 16.88
C PRO A 276 -16.50 3.29 18.01
N LEU A 277 -17.03 2.28 18.71
CA LEU A 277 -17.95 2.50 19.82
C LEU A 277 -17.20 2.97 21.07
N GLU A 278 -15.98 2.47 21.28
CA GLU A 278 -15.19 2.68 22.49
C GLU A 278 -14.07 3.72 22.34
N GLN A 279 -13.58 3.99 21.12
CA GLN A 279 -12.45 4.90 20.84
C GLN A 279 -12.85 6.35 20.60
#